data_AF-D4CWG6-F1
#
_entry.id   AF-D4CWG6-F1
#
_cell.length_a   1.000
_cell.length_b   1.000
_cell.length_c   1.000
_cell.angle_alpha   90.00
_cell.angle_beta   90.00
_cell.angle_gamma   90.00
#
_symmetry.space_group_name_H-M   'P 1'
#
loop_
_entity.id
_entity.type
_entity.pdbx_description
1 polymer ?
#
loop_
_entity_poly.entity_id
_entity_poly.type
_entity_poly.pdbx_seq_one_letter_code
_entity_poly.pdbx_strand_id
1 'polypeptide(L)'
;MLIPTLLFFVLYGFVFMIKNKKRRFFWELRLYYIYIISFVVVYIFILSNLGINLNTAPTFAINTDFIRNLINKSLFEYKIGYLPTYLLYEFVNLSLRFKQIPFHYFYYGLYGLGFFISLLIVFGPFIRSINRAKEKRRIERKRAEMNSSLIEQFEIQEKLEKGEKMSTVKSERKTASIQKNSKKTKIETEAKVKEKIDKSGIVFRRTVTIKEDIE
;
A
#
# COMPACT_ATOMS: atom_id res chain seq x y z
N MET A 1 -33.90 15.42 19.50
CA MET A 1 -33.34 14.36 18.61
C MET A 1 -33.70 14.48 17.13
N LEU A 2 -34.51 15.46 16.72
CA LEU A 2 -34.98 15.60 15.34
C LEU A 2 -33.84 15.83 14.31
N ILE A 3 -32.81 16.58 14.72
CA ILE A 3 -31.68 16.94 13.85
C ILE A 3 -30.79 15.71 13.54
N PRO A 4 -30.31 14.92 14.53
CA PRO A 4 -29.57 13.68 14.26
C PRO A 4 -30.36 12.65 13.44
N THR A 5 -31.67 12.52 13.67
CA THR A 5 -32.54 11.61 12.90
C THR A 5 -32.69 12.04 11.46
N LEU A 6 -33.01 13.32 11.21
CA LEU A 6 -33.10 13.86 9.85
C LEU A 6 -31.78 13.70 9.09
N LEU A 7 -30.67 14.05 9.74
CA LEU A 7 -29.35 13.92 9.15
C LEU A 7 -29.01 12.45 8.83
N PHE A 8 -29.40 11.51 9.71
CA PHE A 8 -29.30 10.08 9.42
C PHE A 8 -30.09 9.69 8.18
N PHE A 9 -31.35 10.12 8.03
CA PHE A 9 -32.16 9.79 6.85
C PHE A 9 -31.57 10.35 5.55
N VAL A 10 -31.09 11.60 5.57
CA VAL A 10 -30.43 12.23 4.42
C VAL A 10 -29.18 11.42 4.02
N LEU A 11 -28.31 11.13 4.98
CA LEU A 11 -27.10 10.33 4.73
C LEU A 11 -27.43 8.90 4.29
N TYR A 12 -28.49 8.31 4.85
CA TYR A 12 -28.94 6.98 4.49
C TYR A 12 -29.38 6.93 3.03
N GLY A 13 -30.09 7.96 2.54
CA GLY A 13 -30.43 8.10 1.13
C GLY A 13 -29.21 8.10 0.21
N PHE A 14 -28.15 8.82 0.56
CA PHE A 14 -26.88 8.80 -0.19
C PHE A 14 -26.22 7.43 -0.20
N VAL A 15 -26.22 6.74 0.94
CA VAL A 15 -25.66 5.38 1.04
C VAL A 15 -26.46 4.39 0.19
N PHE A 16 -27.78 4.51 0.16
CA PHE A 16 -28.65 3.64 -0.62
C PHE A 16 -28.38 3.72 -2.13
N MET A 17 -27.96 4.90 -2.61
CA MET A 17 -27.62 5.15 -4.02
C MET A 17 -26.36 4.39 -4.50
N ILE A 18 -25.59 3.78 -3.59
CA ILE A 18 -24.42 2.98 -3.91
C ILE A 18 -24.85 1.65 -4.56
N LYS A 19 -24.56 1.48 -5.86
CA LYS A 19 -24.89 0.26 -6.63
C LYS A 19 -24.21 -1.02 -6.09
N ASN A 20 -22.99 -0.92 -5.57
CA ASN A 20 -22.25 -2.09 -5.09
C ASN A 20 -22.75 -2.55 -3.71
N LYS A 21 -23.37 -3.73 -3.65
CA LYS A 21 -23.97 -4.31 -2.42
C LYS A 21 -23.00 -4.42 -1.25
N LYS A 22 -21.76 -4.88 -1.47
CA LYS A 22 -20.75 -5.03 -0.38
C LYS A 22 -20.31 -3.68 0.17
N ARG A 23 -20.11 -2.70 -0.73
CA ARG A 23 -19.72 -1.34 -0.34
C ARG A 23 -20.87 -0.65 0.38
N ARG A 24 -22.10 -0.80 -0.11
CA ARG A 24 -23.31 -0.23 0.50
C ARG A 24 -23.49 -0.73 1.93
N PHE A 25 -23.53 -2.05 2.14
CA PHE A 25 -23.68 -2.65 3.46
C PHE A 25 -22.65 -2.11 4.47
N PHE A 26 -21.39 -1.96 4.04
CA PHE A 26 -20.34 -1.43 4.90
C PHE A 26 -20.56 0.04 5.30
N TRP A 27 -21.08 0.88 4.39
CA TRP A 27 -21.42 2.27 4.69
C TRP A 27 -22.70 2.39 5.52
N GLU A 28 -23.70 1.54 5.27
CA GLU A 28 -24.92 1.46 6.08
C GLU A 28 -24.55 1.16 7.54
N LEU A 29 -23.74 0.12 7.76
CA LEU A 29 -23.30 -0.28 9.10
C LEU A 29 -22.58 0.85 9.84
N ARG A 30 -21.69 1.58 9.15
CA ARG A 30 -21.01 2.75 9.74
C ARG A 30 -21.96 3.88 10.06
N LEU A 31 -22.94 4.12 9.20
CA LEU A 31 -23.92 5.17 9.42
C LEU A 31 -24.77 4.87 10.66
N TYR A 32 -25.18 3.61 10.84
CA TYR A 32 -25.85 3.16 12.06
C TYR A 32 -24.96 3.32 13.30
N TYR A 33 -23.67 3.01 13.21
CA TYR A 33 -22.73 3.22 14.33
C TYR A 33 -22.62 4.71 14.72
N ILE A 34 -22.49 5.61 13.75
CA ILE A 34 -22.45 7.07 14.00
C ILE A 34 -23.77 7.52 14.65
N TYR A 35 -24.89 7.00 14.16
CA TYR A 35 -26.21 7.30 14.70
C TYR A 35 -26.37 6.82 16.15
N ILE A 36 -25.94 5.61 16.48
CA ILE A 36 -25.95 5.10 17.86
C ILE A 36 -25.06 5.95 18.76
N ILE A 37 -23.86 6.34 18.32
CA ILE A 37 -22.98 7.24 19.08
C ILE A 37 -23.69 8.56 19.40
N SER A 38 -24.48 9.11 18.46
CA SER A 38 -25.21 10.35 18.71
C SER A 38 -26.20 10.23 19.90
N PHE A 39 -26.87 9.08 20.06
CA PHE A 39 -27.70 8.82 21.23
C PHE A 39 -26.88 8.71 22.51
N VAL A 40 -25.79 7.94 22.47
CA VAL A 40 -24.90 7.76 23.63
C VAL A 40 -24.38 9.10 24.14
N VAL A 41 -23.92 9.97 23.23
CA VAL A 41 -23.43 11.31 23.57
C VAL A 41 -24.53 12.14 24.23
N VAL A 42 -25.75 12.13 23.70
CA VAL A 42 -26.86 12.88 24.30
C VAL A 42 -27.28 12.30 25.65
N TYR A 43 -27.26 10.97 25.81
CA TYR A 43 -27.55 10.35 27.11
C TYR A 43 -26.53 10.75 28.17
N ILE A 44 -25.24 10.71 27.83
CA ILE A 44 -24.17 11.20 28.72
C ILE A 44 -24.41 12.68 29.05
N PHE A 45 -24.71 13.51 28.06
CA PHE A 45 -24.97 14.94 28.26
C PHE A 45 -26.15 15.19 29.20
N ILE A 46 -27.26 14.46 29.06
CA ILE A 46 -28.42 14.58 29.95
C ILE A 46 -28.05 14.18 31.38
N LEU A 47 -27.32 13.07 31.55
CA LEU A 47 -26.86 12.59 32.86
C LEU A 47 -25.92 13.59 33.52
N SER A 48 -24.98 14.18 32.78
CA SER A 48 -24.10 15.24 33.29
C SER A 48 -24.87 16.48 33.73
N ASN A 49 -25.92 16.88 33.01
CA ASN A 49 -26.79 17.99 33.41
C ASN A 49 -27.65 17.69 34.65
N LEU A 50 -27.80 16.42 35.02
CA LEU A 50 -28.42 16.00 36.28
C LEU A 50 -27.40 15.88 37.43
N GLY A 51 -26.16 16.32 37.21
CA GLY A 51 -25.09 16.28 38.20
C GLY A 51 -24.31 14.97 38.25
N ILE A 52 -24.52 14.07 37.29
CA ILE A 52 -23.79 12.80 37.20
C ILE A 52 -22.56 12.99 36.33
N ASN A 53 -21.42 13.14 37.00
CA ASN A 53 -20.09 13.11 36.41
C ASN A 53 -19.33 11.84 36.83
N LEU A 54 -18.16 11.63 36.23
CA LEU A 54 -17.28 10.48 36.52
C LEU A 54 -16.98 10.31 38.02
N ASN A 55 -16.82 11.43 38.74
CA ASN A 55 -16.47 11.41 40.18
C ASN A 55 -17.67 11.16 41.09
N THR A 56 -18.86 11.58 40.66
CA THR A 56 -20.12 11.48 41.44
C THR A 56 -20.91 10.22 41.12
N ALA A 57 -20.70 9.61 39.94
CA ALA A 57 -21.34 8.35 39.56
C ALA A 57 -21.19 7.20 40.58
N PRO A 58 -20.00 6.95 41.20
CA PRO A 58 -19.83 5.83 42.13
C PRO A 58 -20.58 6.01 43.46
N THR A 59 -20.77 7.24 43.93
CA THR A 59 -21.46 7.56 45.19
C THR A 59 -22.95 7.89 44.99
N PHE A 60 -23.41 7.91 43.74
CA PHE A 60 -24.78 8.27 43.39
C PHE A 60 -25.77 7.15 43.72
N ALA A 61 -26.79 7.50 44.49
CA ALA A 61 -27.95 6.65 44.74
C ALA A 61 -29.12 7.10 43.86
N ILE A 62 -29.72 6.15 43.13
CA ILE A 62 -30.89 6.42 42.31
C ILE A 62 -32.09 6.67 43.24
N ASN A 63 -32.67 7.85 43.14
CA ASN A 63 -33.90 8.23 43.84
C ASN A 63 -35.06 8.36 42.83
N THR A 64 -36.30 8.25 43.29
CA THR A 64 -37.52 8.50 42.50
C THR A 64 -37.55 9.92 41.93
N ASP A 65 -37.09 10.91 42.70
CA ASP A 65 -36.99 12.30 42.22
C ASP A 65 -36.01 12.46 41.06
N PHE A 66 -34.90 11.71 41.10
CA PHE A 66 -33.94 11.68 40.00
C PHE A 66 -34.56 11.12 38.72
N ILE A 67 -35.31 10.01 38.82
CA ILE A 67 -36.00 9.41 37.67
C ILE A 67 -37.01 10.40 37.08
N ARG A 68 -37.77 11.09 37.94
CA ARG A 68 -38.74 12.09 37.49
C ARG A 68 -38.05 13.24 36.75
N ASN A 69 -36.95 13.74 37.31
CA ASN A 69 -36.14 14.78 36.66
C ASN A 69 -35.48 14.30 35.36
N LEU A 70 -35.02 13.05 35.31
CA LEU A 70 -34.46 12.44 34.10
C LEU A 70 -35.50 12.41 32.97
N ILE A 71 -36.71 11.93 33.26
CA ILE A 71 -37.82 11.88 32.29
C ILE A 71 -38.22 13.31 31.88
N ASN A 72 -38.35 14.22 32.84
CA ASN A 72 -38.75 15.59 32.54
C ASN A 72 -37.73 16.32 31.66
N LYS A 73 -36.43 16.24 32.01
CA LYS A 73 -35.36 16.86 31.22
C LYS A 73 -35.25 16.23 29.83
N SER A 74 -35.29 14.89 29.74
CA SER A 74 -35.16 14.21 28.45
C SER A 74 -36.33 14.49 27.50
N LEU A 75 -37.57 14.41 28.00
CA LEU A 75 -38.77 14.50 27.17
C LEU A 75 -39.17 15.96 26.86
N PHE A 76 -39.11 16.86 27.85
CA PHE A 76 -39.63 18.22 27.69
C PHE A 76 -38.54 19.26 27.38
N GLU A 77 -37.40 19.20 28.07
CA GLU A 77 -36.31 20.17 27.89
C GLU A 77 -35.50 19.85 26.64
N TYR A 78 -34.95 18.63 26.56
CA TYR A 78 -34.09 18.19 25.45
C TYR A 78 -34.85 17.59 24.26
N LYS A 79 -36.15 17.30 24.44
CA LYS A 79 -37.04 16.78 23.38
C LYS A 79 -36.39 15.65 22.59
N ILE A 80 -35.84 14.67 23.31
CA ILE A 80 -35.19 13.51 22.67
C ILE A 80 -36.20 12.53 22.09
N GLY A 81 -37.47 12.62 22.52
CA GLY A 81 -38.56 11.76 22.08
C GLY A 81 -38.84 10.63 23.08
N TYR A 82 -40.03 10.03 22.97
CA TYR A 82 -40.51 9.03 23.91
C TYR A 82 -39.66 7.76 23.93
N LEU A 83 -39.35 7.20 22.76
CA LEU A 83 -38.61 5.94 22.67
C LEU A 83 -37.17 6.05 23.21
N PRO A 84 -36.36 7.07 22.85
CA PRO A 84 -35.05 7.26 23.45
C PRO A 84 -35.10 7.52 24.96
N THR A 85 -36.10 8.27 25.42
CA THR A 85 -36.33 8.52 26.86
C THR A 85 -36.65 7.24 27.60
N TYR A 86 -37.53 6.40 27.04
CA TYR A 86 -37.89 5.11 27.62
C TYR A 86 -36.69 4.17 27.67
N LEU A 87 -35.88 4.12 26.60
CA LEU A 87 -34.66 3.32 26.58
C LEU A 87 -33.73 3.74 27.73
N LEU A 88 -33.48 5.06 27.87
CA LEU A 88 -32.64 5.61 28.92
C LEU A 88 -33.19 5.31 30.32
N TYR A 89 -34.50 5.46 30.51
CA TYR A 89 -35.18 5.10 31.76
C TYR A 89 -34.99 3.62 32.09
N GLU A 90 -35.26 2.72 31.13
CA GLU A 90 -35.19 1.29 31.36
C GLU A 90 -33.78 0.84 31.71
N PHE A 91 -32.77 1.47 31.11
CA PHE A 91 -31.38 1.24 31.46
C PHE A 91 -31.04 1.67 32.90
N VAL A 92 -31.52 2.84 33.34
CA VAL A 92 -31.33 3.30 34.73
C VAL A 92 -32.11 2.39 35.70
N ASN A 93 -33.32 2.00 35.33
CA ASN A 93 -34.18 1.12 36.12
C ASN A 93 -33.59 -0.30 36.23
N LEU A 94 -32.82 -0.75 35.25
CA LEU A 94 -32.09 -2.02 35.32
C LEU A 94 -31.12 -2.04 36.50
N SER A 95 -30.45 -0.93 36.79
CA SER A 95 -29.58 -0.80 37.97
C SER A 95 -30.34 -0.87 39.30
N LEU A 96 -31.63 -0.47 39.33
CA LEU A 96 -32.49 -0.67 40.50
C LEU A 96 -32.93 -2.12 40.66
N ARG A 97 -33.24 -2.79 39.54
CA ARG A 97 -33.72 -4.18 39.52
C ARG A 97 -32.66 -5.17 39.97
N PHE A 98 -31.40 -4.92 39.60
CA PHE A 98 -30.27 -5.75 39.99
C PHE A 98 -29.44 -5.02 41.04
N LYS A 99 -29.75 -5.22 42.34
CA LYS A 99 -28.99 -4.65 43.48
C LYS A 99 -27.47 -4.88 43.40
N GLN A 100 -27.01 -5.87 42.64
CA GLN A 100 -25.59 -6.17 42.42
C GLN A 100 -24.91 -5.29 41.37
N ILE A 101 -25.65 -4.59 40.51
CA ILE A 101 -25.12 -3.75 39.43
C ILE A 101 -25.32 -2.28 39.82
N PRO A 102 -24.37 -1.68 40.56
CA PRO A 102 -24.46 -0.28 40.90
C PRO A 102 -24.44 0.62 39.66
N PHE A 103 -25.09 1.77 39.79
CA PHE A 103 -25.35 2.70 38.70
C PHE A 103 -24.09 3.15 37.93
N HIS A 104 -22.94 3.28 38.59
CA HIS A 104 -21.70 3.70 37.94
C HIS A 104 -21.22 2.75 36.85
N TYR A 105 -21.50 1.44 36.94
CA TYR A 105 -21.18 0.52 35.85
C TYR A 105 -21.97 0.83 34.58
N PHE A 106 -23.23 1.26 34.71
CA PHE A 106 -24.02 1.71 33.58
C PHE A 106 -23.44 2.99 32.97
N TYR A 107 -23.11 3.97 33.82
CA TYR A 107 -22.51 5.22 33.37
C TYR A 107 -21.18 5.01 32.63
N TYR A 108 -20.27 4.20 33.19
CA TYR A 108 -19.03 3.83 32.50
C TYR A 108 -19.28 2.94 31.28
N GLY A 109 -20.32 2.12 31.32
CA GLY A 109 -20.78 1.31 30.19
C GLY A 109 -21.17 2.17 28.99
N LEU A 110 -21.81 3.33 29.18
CA LEU A 110 -22.10 4.28 28.11
C LEU A 110 -20.82 4.82 27.47
N TYR A 111 -19.83 5.22 28.27
CA TYR A 111 -18.52 5.65 27.76
C TYR A 111 -17.79 4.53 27.03
N GLY A 112 -17.78 3.33 27.61
CA GLY A 112 -17.17 2.14 27.01
C GLY A 112 -17.83 1.76 25.68
N LEU A 113 -19.16 1.80 25.61
CA LEU A 113 -19.93 1.57 24.39
C LEU A 113 -19.58 2.62 23.33
N GLY A 114 -19.58 3.91 23.69
CA GLY A 114 -19.22 4.99 22.78
C GLY A 114 -17.79 4.84 22.24
N PHE A 115 -16.84 4.50 23.12
CA PHE A 115 -15.45 4.26 22.74
C PHE A 115 -15.29 3.04 21.84
N PHE A 116 -15.95 1.92 22.18
CA PHE A 116 -15.90 0.68 21.41
C PHE A 116 -16.47 0.88 20.00
N ILE A 117 -17.63 1.52 19.86
CA ILE A 117 -18.22 1.81 18.55
C ILE A 117 -17.32 2.75 17.74
N SER A 118 -16.72 3.76 18.40
CA SER A 118 -15.76 4.66 17.75
C SER A 118 -14.56 3.90 17.19
N LEU A 119 -14.02 2.95 17.96
CA LEU A 119 -12.98 2.03 17.48
C LEU A 119 -13.45 1.25 16.25
N LEU A 120 -14.65 0.67 16.25
CA LEU A 120 -15.17 -0.09 15.09
C LEU A 120 -15.24 0.76 13.81
N ILE A 121 -15.59 2.04 13.93
CA ILE A 121 -15.62 2.97 12.80
C ILE A 121 -14.19 3.20 12.25
N VAL A 122 -13.20 3.36 13.14
CA VAL A 122 -11.80 3.67 12.82
C VAL A 122 -10.99 2.42 12.41
N PHE A 123 -11.34 1.22 12.86
CA PHE A 123 -10.59 0.00 12.52
C PHE A 123 -10.74 -0.38 11.04
N GLY A 124 -11.91 -0.16 10.43
CA GLY A 124 -12.15 -0.54 9.03
C GLY A 124 -11.20 0.13 8.01
N PRO A 125 -11.06 1.47 7.97
CA PRO A 125 -10.08 2.14 7.13
C PRO A 125 -8.65 1.81 7.52
N PHE A 126 -8.38 1.64 8.82
CA PHE A 126 -7.06 1.38 9.38
C PHE A 126 -6.50 0.01 8.95
N ILE A 127 -7.30 -1.05 8.98
CA ILE A 127 -6.89 -2.37 8.46
C ILE A 127 -6.63 -2.29 6.96
N ARG A 128 -7.46 -1.56 6.21
CA ARG A 128 -7.28 -1.39 4.76
C ARG A 128 -6.02 -0.59 4.43
N SER A 129 -5.68 0.44 5.20
CA SER A 129 -4.47 1.23 5.00
C SER A 129 -3.21 0.41 5.31
N ILE A 130 -3.22 -0.37 6.40
CA ILE A 130 -2.12 -1.28 6.74
C ILE A 130 -1.91 -2.35 5.66
N ASN A 131 -2.99 -2.95 5.15
CA ASN A 131 -2.86 -3.98 4.11
C ASN A 131 -2.31 -3.40 2.80
N ARG A 132 -2.74 -2.21 2.40
CA ARG A 132 -2.15 -1.50 1.24
C ARG A 132 -0.68 -1.17 1.45
N ALA A 133 -0.30 -0.74 2.65
CA ALA A 133 1.10 -0.48 2.98
C ALA A 133 1.96 -1.75 2.92
N LYS A 134 1.45 -2.88 3.42
CA LYS A 134 2.12 -4.19 3.31
C LYS A 134 2.25 -4.66 1.86
N GLU A 135 1.21 -4.48 1.05
CA GLU A 135 1.22 -4.82 -0.37
C GLU A 135 2.21 -3.98 -1.16
N LYS A 136 2.26 -2.66 -0.91
CA LYS A 136 3.24 -1.76 -1.52
C LYS A 136 4.68 -2.19 -1.20
N ARG A 137 4.96 -2.52 0.07
CA ARG A 137 6.28 -3.04 0.50
C ARG A 137 6.63 -4.37 -0.19
N ARG A 138 5.67 -5.27 -0.43
CA ARG A 138 5.92 -6.51 -1.18
C ARG A 138 6.26 -6.23 -2.64
N ILE A 139 5.57 -5.29 -3.28
CA ILE A 139 5.84 -4.91 -4.67
C ILE A 139 7.22 -4.24 -4.80
N GLU A 140 7.57 -3.35 -3.87
CA GLU A 140 8.90 -2.71 -3.84
C GLU A 140 10.03 -3.73 -3.69
N ARG A 141 9.88 -4.73 -2.82
CA ARG A 141 10.85 -5.83 -2.70
C ARG A 141 11.01 -6.63 -3.99
N LYS A 142 9.90 -6.99 -4.65
CA LYS A 142 9.93 -7.68 -5.94
C LYS A 142 10.59 -6.85 -7.05
N ARG A 143 10.39 -5.53 -7.05
CA ARG A 143 11.07 -4.62 -7.99
C ARG A 143 12.56 -4.52 -7.70
N ALA A 144 12.96 -4.47 -6.43
CA ALA A 144 14.36 -4.49 -6.05
C ALA A 144 15.05 -5.81 -6.47
N GLU A 145 14.39 -6.95 -6.27
CA GLU A 145 14.88 -8.27 -6.69
C GLU A 145 15.00 -8.39 -8.23
N MET A 146 14.05 -7.86 -9.00
CA MET A 146 14.18 -7.80 -10.46
C MET A 146 15.30 -6.85 -10.91
N ASN A 147 15.48 -5.73 -10.24
CA ASN A 147 16.55 -4.79 -10.59
C ASN A 147 17.92 -5.40 -10.27
N SER A 148 18.08 -6.12 -9.17
CA SER A 148 19.33 -6.82 -8.88
C SER A 148 19.63 -7.92 -9.89
N SER A 149 18.63 -8.71 -10.29
CA SER A 149 18.84 -9.75 -11.30
C SER A 149 19.15 -9.19 -12.70
N LEU A 150 18.58 -8.04 -13.07
CA LEU A 150 18.93 -7.32 -14.30
C LEU A 150 20.35 -6.77 -14.26
N ILE A 151 20.78 -6.22 -13.12
CA ILE A 151 22.17 -5.74 -12.94
C ILE A 151 23.15 -6.91 -13.06
N GLU A 152 22.84 -8.06 -12.45
CA GLU A 152 23.67 -9.28 -12.58
C GLU A 152 23.77 -9.75 -14.04
N GLN A 153 22.66 -9.74 -14.80
CA GLN A 153 22.68 -10.08 -16.22
C GLN A 153 23.50 -9.09 -17.04
N PHE A 154 23.38 -7.79 -16.75
CA PHE A 154 24.16 -6.75 -17.41
C PHE A 154 25.66 -6.93 -17.13
N GLU A 155 26.05 -7.24 -15.90
CA GLU A 155 27.44 -7.47 -15.52
C GLU A 155 28.02 -8.72 -16.19
N ILE A 156 27.24 -9.79 -16.33
CA ILE A 156 27.63 -10.99 -17.08
C ILE A 156 27.82 -10.66 -18.56
N GLN A 157 26.88 -9.91 -19.15
CA GLN A 157 26.95 -9.51 -20.55
C GLN A 157 28.16 -8.59 -20.82
N GLU A 158 28.44 -7.65 -19.93
CA GLU A 158 29.62 -6.78 -20.02
C GLU A 158 30.93 -7.58 -19.92
N LYS A 159 30.99 -8.59 -19.03
CA LYS A 159 32.15 -9.49 -18.92
C LYS A 159 32.34 -10.34 -20.17
N LEU A 160 31.25 -10.82 -20.78
CA LEU A 160 31.29 -11.55 -22.04
C LEU A 160 31.72 -10.64 -23.20
N GLU A 161 31.22 -9.41 -23.28
CA GLU A 161 31.58 -8.44 -24.31
C GLU A 161 33.06 -7.99 -24.20
N LYS A 162 33.56 -7.82 -22.97
CA LYS A 162 35.01 -7.59 -22.72
C LYS A 162 35.84 -8.82 -23.09
N GLY A 163 35.34 -10.02 -22.81
CA GLY A 163 35.96 -11.29 -23.22
C GLY A 163 36.02 -11.47 -24.75
N GLU A 164 34.95 -11.11 -25.47
CA GLU A 164 34.89 -11.13 -26.93
C GLU A 164 35.79 -10.06 -27.55
N LYS A 165 35.78 -8.83 -27.04
CA LYS A 165 36.72 -7.78 -27.48
C LYS A 165 38.18 -8.19 -27.27
N MET A 166 38.47 -8.98 -26.23
CA MET A 166 39.80 -9.51 -25.97
C MET A 166 40.15 -10.71 -26.87
N SER A 167 39.15 -11.48 -27.33
CA SER A 167 39.34 -12.60 -28.26
C SER A 167 39.49 -12.13 -29.71
N THR A 168 38.76 -11.09 -30.13
CA THR A 168 38.90 -10.45 -31.45
C THR A 168 40.24 -9.73 -31.58
N VAL A 169 40.67 -8.97 -30.56
CA VAL A 169 42.01 -8.34 -30.55
C VAL A 169 43.14 -9.38 -30.56
N LYS A 170 42.96 -10.53 -29.90
CA LYS A 170 43.92 -11.64 -29.97
C LYS A 170 43.92 -12.32 -31.34
N SER A 171 42.78 -12.41 -32.01
CA SER A 171 42.65 -12.93 -33.38
C SER A 171 43.32 -11.98 -34.40
N GLU A 172 43.05 -10.68 -34.30
CA GLU A 172 43.68 -9.64 -35.13
C GLU A 172 45.19 -9.54 -34.93
N ARG A 173 45.67 -9.70 -33.70
CA ARG A 173 47.12 -9.79 -33.43
C ARG A 173 47.75 -11.05 -34.04
N LYS A 174 47.02 -12.17 -34.11
CA LYS A 174 47.49 -13.40 -34.76
C LYS A 174 47.50 -13.27 -36.28
N THR A 175 46.49 -12.64 -36.90
CA THR A 175 46.49 -12.40 -38.35
C THR A 175 47.56 -11.39 -38.77
N ALA A 176 47.79 -10.34 -37.97
CA ALA A 176 48.84 -9.35 -38.21
C ALA A 176 50.27 -9.91 -38.04
N SER A 177 50.49 -10.85 -37.09
CA SER A 177 51.80 -11.48 -36.92
C SER A 177 52.11 -12.48 -38.04
N ILE A 178 51.09 -13.19 -38.55
CA ILE A 178 51.22 -14.09 -39.71
C ILE A 178 51.55 -13.29 -40.98
N GLN A 179 50.92 -12.12 -41.21
CA GLN A 179 51.24 -11.25 -42.34
C GLN A 179 52.63 -10.60 -42.26
N LYS A 180 53.14 -10.30 -41.06
CA LYS A 180 54.50 -9.77 -40.89
C LYS A 180 55.57 -10.84 -41.10
N ASN A 181 55.31 -12.08 -40.71
CA ASN A 181 56.26 -13.18 -40.91
C ASN A 181 56.35 -13.60 -42.37
N SER A 182 55.25 -13.63 -43.13
CA SER A 182 55.28 -13.98 -44.56
C SER A 182 55.97 -12.94 -45.45
N LYS A 183 56.02 -11.67 -45.03
CA LYS A 183 56.79 -10.62 -45.72
C LYS A 183 58.30 -10.73 -45.49
N LYS A 184 58.75 -11.18 -44.30
CA LYS A 184 60.19 -11.38 -44.03
C LYS A 184 60.77 -12.58 -44.78
N THR A 185 60.03 -13.68 -44.89
CA THR A 185 60.52 -14.89 -45.58
C THR A 185 60.62 -14.71 -47.11
N LYS A 186 59.77 -13.87 -47.71
CA LYS A 186 59.87 -13.51 -49.14
C LYS A 186 61.08 -12.64 -49.47
N ILE A 187 61.46 -11.72 -48.59
CA ILE A 187 62.58 -10.79 -48.84
C ILE A 187 63.94 -11.53 -48.76
N GLU A 188 64.09 -12.50 -47.85
CA GLU A 188 65.32 -13.31 -47.76
C GLU A 188 65.49 -14.29 -48.92
N THR A 189 64.39 -14.80 -49.49
CA THR A 189 64.45 -15.66 -50.68
C THR A 189 64.71 -14.87 -51.96
N GLU A 190 64.14 -13.68 -52.11
CA GLU A 190 64.41 -12.80 -53.27
C GLU A 190 65.85 -12.27 -53.30
N ALA A 191 66.45 -11.99 -52.14
CA ALA A 191 67.86 -11.55 -52.06
C ALA A 191 68.84 -12.66 -52.49
N LYS A 192 68.60 -13.92 -52.08
CA LYS A 192 69.42 -15.07 -52.48
C LYS A 192 69.21 -15.52 -53.93
N VAL A 193 68.04 -15.25 -54.51
CA VAL A 193 67.72 -15.59 -55.90
C VAL A 193 68.28 -14.54 -56.86
N LYS A 194 68.26 -13.24 -56.51
CA LYS A 194 68.90 -12.18 -57.33
C LYS A 194 70.41 -12.36 -57.48
N GLU A 195 71.10 -12.78 -56.42
CA GLU A 195 72.56 -13.02 -56.48
C GLU A 195 72.95 -14.21 -57.39
N LYS A 196 72.03 -15.17 -57.60
CA LYS A 196 72.23 -16.30 -58.52
C LYS A 196 71.85 -15.99 -59.98
N ILE A 197 70.92 -15.06 -60.21
CA ILE A 197 70.47 -14.70 -61.56
C ILE A 197 71.46 -13.75 -62.24
N ASP A 198 72.12 -12.84 -61.52
CA ASP A 198 73.12 -11.93 -62.12
C ASP A 198 74.39 -12.63 -62.61
N LYS A 199 74.64 -13.89 -62.22
CA LYS A 199 75.73 -14.73 -62.76
C LYS A 199 75.33 -15.61 -63.94
N SER A 200 74.04 -15.71 -64.25
CA SER A 200 73.52 -16.58 -65.32
C SER A 200 72.68 -15.73 -66.26
N GLY A 201 73.33 -15.14 -67.26
CA GLY A 201 72.73 -14.23 -68.25
C GLY A 201 71.58 -14.86 -69.02
N ILE A 202 70.38 -14.85 -68.42
CA ILE A 202 69.17 -15.45 -68.99
C ILE A 202 68.14 -14.32 -69.12
N VAL A 203 67.90 -13.92 -70.37
CA VAL A 203 66.84 -12.99 -70.75
C VAL A 203 65.58 -13.79 -71.03
N PHE A 204 64.54 -13.66 -70.19
CA PHE A 204 63.21 -14.18 -70.51
C PHE A 204 62.29 -13.08 -71.07
N ARG A 205 61.72 -13.41 -72.24
CA ARG A 205 60.81 -12.61 -73.06
C ARG A 205 59.50 -12.29 -72.34
N ARG A 206 58.93 -11.12 -72.69
CA ARG A 206 57.58 -10.66 -72.35
C ARG A 206 56.49 -11.64 -72.81
N THR A 207 55.52 -11.92 -71.92
CA THR A 207 54.12 -12.25 -72.26
C THR A 207 53.21 -11.66 -71.17
N VAL A 208 52.56 -10.52 -71.45
CA VAL A 208 51.13 -10.31 -71.78
C VAL A 208 50.14 -10.54 -70.60
N THR A 209 49.49 -9.43 -70.28
CA THR A 209 48.36 -9.21 -69.36
C THR A 209 47.08 -9.92 -69.77
N ILE A 210 46.32 -10.43 -68.80
CA ILE A 210 44.85 -10.52 -68.90
C ILE A 210 44.27 -9.97 -67.59
N LYS A 211 43.60 -8.83 -67.70
CA LYS A 211 42.52 -8.42 -66.79
C LYS A 211 41.24 -9.04 -67.33
N GLU A 212 40.35 -9.46 -66.46
CA GLU A 212 38.93 -9.15 -66.65
C GLU A 212 38.16 -9.37 -65.34
N ASP A 213 37.57 -8.27 -64.89
CA ASP A 213 36.53 -8.16 -63.89
C ASP A 213 35.25 -8.83 -64.43
N ILE A 214 34.52 -9.59 -63.61
CA ILE A 214 33.08 -9.76 -63.76
C ILE A 214 32.45 -9.82 -62.36
N GLU A 215 31.39 -9.01 -62.22
CA GLU A 215 30.50 -8.75 -61.08
C GLU A 215 29.98 -9.98 -60.31
#